data_AF-A0A978VN53-F1
#
_entry.id   AF-A0A978VN53-F1
#
_cell.length_a   1.000
_cell.length_b   1.000
_cell.length_c   1.000
_cell.angle_alpha   90.00
_cell.angle_beta   90.00
_cell.angle_gamma   90.00
#
_symmetry.space_group_name_H-M   'P 1'
#
loop_
_entity.id
_entity.type
_entity.pdbx_description
1 polymer ?
#
loop_
_entity_poly.entity_id
_entity_poly.type
_entity_poly.pdbx_seq_one_letter_code
_entity_poly.pdbx_strand_id
1 'polypeptide(L)'
;MLTDDQRSMSATNGAVLSTEIVPEVLINKENYREWSFRLRTYLMAQDVWDVVEPTPTFVDVWDVALEMAWKRKNATALHAIHISCGPYAFSLIEGITKAKEAWDKLAELMDPLTFIAGPEPLIQAAIQGILKDSTAAINHILTELQNQSIHTDEGSTTVSAVVTV
;
A
#
# COMPACT_ATOMS: atom_id res chain seq x y z
N MET A 1 -25.56 -6.74 60.85
CA MET A 1 -25.77 -7.36 59.53
C MET A 1 -25.88 -6.22 58.54
N LEU A 2 -24.87 -6.11 57.69
CA LEU A 2 -24.78 -5.14 56.59
C LEU A 2 -25.78 -5.53 55.50
N THR A 3 -26.38 -4.53 54.86
CA THR A 3 -26.56 -4.53 53.40
C THR A 3 -26.41 -3.10 52.90
N ASP A 4 -25.38 -2.92 52.09
CA ASP A 4 -24.89 -1.69 51.47
C ASP A 4 -25.87 -1.07 50.47
N ASP A 5 -26.30 0.16 50.73
CA ASP A 5 -26.96 1.06 49.77
C ASP A 5 -25.90 1.89 49.00
N GLN A 6 -25.18 1.27 48.06
CA GLN A 6 -24.44 2.00 47.03
C GLN A 6 -24.17 1.09 45.81
N ARG A 7 -25.07 1.11 44.81
CA ARG A 7 -24.67 0.86 43.40
C ARG A 7 -25.70 1.38 42.40
N SER A 8 -25.83 2.70 42.30
CA SER A 8 -26.30 3.33 41.06
C SER A 8 -25.08 3.70 40.23
N MET A 9 -24.56 2.74 39.48
CA MET A 9 -23.68 2.98 38.34
C MET A 9 -24.24 2.15 37.20
N SER A 10 -25.21 2.75 36.48
CA SER A 10 -25.58 2.29 35.15
C SER A 10 -24.43 2.61 34.20
N ALA A 11 -23.36 1.82 34.28
CA ALA A 11 -22.49 1.62 33.14
C ALA A 11 -23.28 0.72 32.19
N THR A 12 -24.07 1.32 31.31
CA THR A 12 -24.32 0.74 30.00
C THR A 12 -22.96 0.60 29.36
N ASN A 13 -22.29 -0.53 29.64
CA ASN A 13 -21.27 -1.08 28.78
C ASN A 13 -22.00 -1.32 27.48
N GLY A 14 -22.04 -0.29 26.63
CA GLY A 14 -22.46 -0.40 25.26
C GLY A 14 -21.58 -1.51 24.71
N ALA A 15 -22.18 -2.68 24.51
CA ALA A 15 -21.61 -3.71 23.69
C ALA A 15 -21.28 -3.00 22.39
N VAL A 16 -20.00 -2.70 22.19
CA VAL A 16 -19.49 -2.28 20.89
C VAL A 16 -19.78 -3.49 20.01
N LEU A 17 -20.90 -3.41 19.30
CA LEU A 17 -21.19 -4.35 18.24
C LEU A 17 -20.06 -4.13 17.23
N SER A 18 -19.06 -5.01 17.26
CA SER A 18 -18.03 -5.11 16.25
C SER A 18 -18.71 -5.45 14.93
N THR A 19 -19.23 -4.43 14.24
CA THR A 19 -19.95 -4.56 12.97
C THR A 19 -19.24 -3.83 11.84
N GLU A 20 -18.14 -3.12 12.11
CA GLU A 20 -17.39 -2.45 11.06
C GLU A 20 -16.36 -3.39 10.43
N ILE A 21 -16.65 -3.74 9.17
CA ILE A 21 -15.79 -4.36 8.15
C ILE A 21 -14.31 -3.91 8.25
N VAL A 22 -14.08 -2.65 8.64
CA VAL A 22 -12.79 -2.10 9.06
C VAL A 22 -13.05 -1.25 10.31
N PRO A 23 -12.52 -1.60 11.50
CA PRO A 23 -12.79 -0.83 12.74
C PRO A 23 -12.15 0.56 12.76
N GLU A 24 -11.36 0.91 11.74
CA GLU A 24 -10.71 2.19 11.58
C GLU A 24 -11.40 2.99 10.47
N VAL A 25 -12.07 4.09 10.82
CA VAL A 25 -12.70 5.00 9.86
C VAL A 25 -11.66 5.99 9.34
N LEU A 26 -11.54 6.20 8.03
CA LEU A 26 -10.63 7.21 7.47
C LEU A 26 -11.15 8.62 7.80
N ILE A 27 -10.45 9.31 8.71
CA ILE A 27 -10.86 10.65 9.17
C ILE A 27 -9.89 11.72 8.65
N ASN A 28 -8.60 11.40 8.54
CA ASN A 28 -7.57 12.34 8.12
C ASN A 28 -6.29 11.61 7.63
N LYS A 29 -5.23 12.37 7.37
CA LYS A 29 -3.94 11.85 6.89
C LYS A 29 -3.20 10.97 7.90
N GLU A 30 -3.41 11.19 9.19
CA GLU A 30 -2.64 10.53 10.26
C GLU A 30 -2.99 9.04 10.35
N ASN A 31 -4.26 8.70 10.10
CA ASN A 31 -4.71 7.31 10.15
C ASN A 31 -4.79 6.61 8.79
N TYR A 32 -4.42 7.30 7.70
CA TYR A 32 -4.45 6.75 6.34
C TYR A 32 -3.67 5.42 6.21
N ARG A 33 -2.48 5.32 6.83
CA ARG A 33 -1.65 4.11 6.75
C ARG A 33 -2.34 2.89 7.38
N GLU A 34 -2.95 3.08 8.55
CA GLU A 34 -3.63 2.00 9.27
C GLU A 34 -4.96 1.63 8.59
N TRP A 35 -5.72 2.63 8.16
CA TRP A 35 -6.95 2.45 7.39
C TRP A 35 -6.70 1.67 6.09
N SER A 36 -5.74 2.11 5.28
CA SER A 36 -5.45 1.50 3.98
C SER A 36 -4.97 0.06 4.14
N PHE A 37 -4.14 -0.22 5.15
CA PHE A 37 -3.73 -1.59 5.46
C PHE A 37 -4.93 -2.49 5.78
N ARG A 38 -5.80 -2.07 6.71
CA ARG A 38 -6.97 -2.85 7.13
C ARG A 38 -7.98 -3.04 6.00
N LEU A 39 -8.28 -1.98 5.24
CA LEU A 39 -9.21 -2.07 4.12
C LEU A 39 -8.67 -2.96 3.01
N ARG A 40 -7.37 -2.86 2.68
CA ARG A 40 -6.74 -3.78 1.72
C ARG A 40 -6.87 -5.23 2.16
N THR A 41 -6.58 -5.54 3.42
CA THR A 41 -6.74 -6.90 3.97
C THR A 41 -8.18 -7.40 3.86
N TYR A 42 -9.16 -6.55 4.16
CA TYR A 42 -10.58 -6.88 3.99
C TYR A 42 -10.94 -7.17 2.52
N LEU A 43 -10.53 -6.29 1.60
CA LEU A 43 -10.84 -6.45 0.17
C LEU A 43 -10.18 -7.71 -0.43
N MET A 44 -8.99 -8.09 0.04
CA MET A 44 -8.35 -9.36 -0.31
C MET A 44 -9.15 -10.56 0.21
N ALA A 45 -9.63 -10.51 1.47
CA ALA A 45 -10.45 -11.57 2.04
C ALA A 45 -11.81 -11.74 1.33
N GLN A 46 -12.34 -10.66 0.74
CA GLN A 46 -13.55 -10.67 -0.07
C GLN A 46 -13.32 -11.06 -1.55
N ASP A 47 -12.08 -11.32 -1.96
CA ASP A 47 -11.69 -11.55 -3.37
C ASP A 47 -12.09 -10.39 -4.32
N VAL A 48 -11.94 -9.15 -3.88
CA VAL A 48 -12.28 -7.95 -4.69
C VAL A 48 -11.14 -6.94 -4.84
N TRP A 49 -9.94 -7.23 -4.31
CA TRP A 49 -8.79 -6.32 -4.42
C TRP A 49 -8.30 -6.13 -5.86
N ASP A 50 -8.53 -7.11 -6.73
CA ASP A 50 -8.19 -7.11 -8.16
C ASP A 50 -8.83 -5.96 -8.95
N VAL A 51 -9.94 -5.39 -8.49
CA VAL A 51 -10.53 -4.21 -9.14
C VAL A 51 -9.89 -2.88 -8.72
N VAL A 52 -9.14 -2.86 -7.61
CA VAL A 52 -8.39 -1.68 -7.11
C VAL A 52 -6.97 -1.70 -7.64
N GLU A 53 -6.33 -2.86 -7.60
CA GLU A 53 -4.99 -3.13 -8.12
C GLU A 53 -5.06 -4.37 -9.02
N PRO A 54 -5.32 -4.18 -10.33
CA PRO A 54 -5.45 -5.28 -11.26
C PRO A 54 -4.18 -6.11 -11.29
N THR A 55 -4.31 -7.40 -11.00
CA THR A 55 -3.26 -8.35 -11.34
C THR A 55 -3.21 -8.46 -12.87
N PRO A 56 -2.02 -8.44 -13.49
CA PRO A 56 -1.90 -8.59 -14.93
C PRO A 56 -2.27 -10.03 -15.31
N THR A 57 -3.57 -10.28 -15.49
CA THR A 57 -4.09 -11.53 -16.03
C THR A 57 -4.24 -11.39 -17.53
N PHE A 58 -3.49 -12.21 -18.28
CA PHE A 58 -3.65 -12.38 -19.72
C PHE A 58 -4.94 -13.17 -19.98
N VAL A 59 -6.07 -12.49 -20.07
CA VAL A 59 -7.32 -13.08 -20.59
C VAL A 59 -7.64 -12.43 -21.92
N ASP A 60 -7.32 -13.15 -22.99
CA ASP A 60 -7.48 -12.70 -24.38
C ASP A 60 -8.96 -12.69 -24.84
N VAL A 61 -9.91 -13.02 -23.93
CA VAL A 61 -11.34 -13.06 -24.21
C VAL A 61 -12.10 -12.38 -23.08
N TRP A 62 -12.45 -11.11 -23.28
CA TRP A 62 -13.40 -10.39 -22.44
C TRP A 62 -14.82 -10.74 -22.89
N ASP A 63 -15.53 -11.55 -22.10
CA ASP A 63 -16.93 -11.87 -22.36
C ASP A 63 -17.89 -11.13 -21.39
N VAL A 64 -19.19 -11.24 -21.66
CA VAL A 64 -20.25 -10.59 -20.87
C VAL A 64 -20.23 -11.08 -19.41
N ALA A 65 -19.87 -12.34 -19.15
CA ALA A 65 -19.83 -12.88 -17.80
C ALA A 65 -18.67 -12.28 -16.99
N LEU A 66 -17.50 -12.10 -17.62
CA LEU A 66 -16.35 -11.43 -17.02
C LEU A 66 -16.68 -9.95 -16.70
N GLU A 67 -17.34 -9.25 -17.62
CA GLU A 67 -17.76 -7.86 -17.39
C GLU A 67 -18.72 -7.76 -16.19
N MET A 68 -19.72 -8.64 -16.10
CA MET A 68 -20.66 -8.66 -14.98
C MET A 68 -19.99 -9.06 -13.66
N ALA A 69 -19.01 -9.95 -13.68
CA ALA A 69 -18.21 -10.29 -12.50
C ALA A 69 -17.39 -9.08 -12.04
N TRP A 70 -16.68 -8.41 -12.96
CA TRP A 70 -15.92 -7.21 -12.67
C TRP A 70 -16.80 -6.09 -12.10
N LYS A 71 -17.97 -5.83 -12.69
CA LYS A 71 -18.94 -4.81 -12.21
C LYS A 71 -19.37 -5.08 -10.77
N ARG A 72 -19.63 -6.35 -10.41
CA ARG A 72 -19.98 -6.75 -9.04
C ARG A 72 -18.82 -6.54 -8.08
N LYS A 73 -17.61 -6.99 -8.43
CA LYS A 73 -16.41 -6.79 -7.61
C LYS A 73 -16.13 -5.30 -7.38
N ASN A 74 -16.21 -4.48 -8.44
CA ASN A 74 -16.06 -3.04 -8.36
C ASN A 74 -17.09 -2.40 -7.42
N ALA A 75 -18.37 -2.77 -7.53
CA ALA A 75 -19.42 -2.24 -6.66
C ALA A 75 -19.18 -2.62 -5.18
N THR A 76 -18.79 -3.87 -4.90
CA THR A 76 -18.46 -4.34 -3.55
C THR A 76 -17.26 -3.57 -2.97
N ALA A 77 -16.18 -3.43 -3.74
CA ALA A 77 -14.99 -2.71 -3.30
C ALA A 77 -15.28 -1.22 -3.06
N LEU A 78 -16.01 -0.57 -3.97
CA LEU A 78 -16.40 0.83 -3.83
C LEU A 78 -17.28 1.06 -2.60
N HIS A 79 -18.24 0.16 -2.35
CA HIS A 79 -19.07 0.24 -1.17
C HIS A 79 -18.26 0.13 0.13
N ALA A 80 -17.31 -0.80 0.20
CA ALA A 80 -16.41 -0.94 1.34
C ALA A 80 -15.53 0.30 1.57
N ILE A 81 -15.05 0.94 0.49
CA ILE A 81 -14.34 2.22 0.57
C ILE A 81 -15.28 3.29 1.15
N HIS A 82 -16.50 3.43 0.63
CA HIS A 82 -17.45 4.45 1.09
C HIS A 82 -17.81 4.33 2.57
N ILE A 83 -18.13 3.12 3.06
CA ILE A 83 -18.55 2.92 4.46
C ILE A 83 -17.38 2.99 5.45
N SER A 84 -16.14 2.85 4.99
CA SER A 84 -14.95 3.00 5.83
C SER A 84 -14.42 4.43 5.84
N CYS A 85 -15.07 5.36 5.14
CA CYS A 85 -14.70 6.77 5.11
C CYS A 85 -15.53 7.59 6.11
N GLY A 86 -14.86 8.49 6.84
CA GLY A 86 -15.53 9.57 7.55
C GLY A 86 -16.10 10.61 6.58
N PRO A 87 -16.96 11.54 7.03
CA PRO A 87 -17.66 12.48 6.16
C PRO A 87 -16.75 13.30 5.24
N TYR A 88 -15.59 13.72 5.74
CA TYR A 88 -14.59 14.45 4.95
C TYR A 88 -14.02 13.59 3.82
N ALA A 89 -13.51 12.40 4.12
CA ALA A 89 -12.96 11.50 3.11
C ALA A 89 -14.01 11.07 2.08
N PHE A 90 -15.24 10.80 2.53
CA PHE A 90 -16.37 10.47 1.66
C PHE A 90 -16.68 11.59 0.66
N SER A 91 -16.69 12.85 1.10
CA SER A 91 -16.97 14.00 0.22
C SER A 91 -15.99 14.15 -0.94
N LEU A 92 -14.78 13.57 -0.83
CA LEU A 92 -13.77 13.59 -1.89
C LEU A 92 -14.03 12.57 -3.00
N ILE A 93 -14.88 11.58 -2.73
CA ILE A 93 -15.10 10.42 -3.62
C ILE A 93 -16.58 10.17 -3.95
N GLU A 94 -17.52 10.95 -3.41
CA GLU A 94 -18.99 10.75 -3.55
C GLU A 94 -19.48 10.62 -5.02
N GLY A 95 -18.76 11.20 -5.99
CA GLY A 95 -19.06 11.10 -7.42
C GLY A 95 -18.31 10.02 -8.19
N ILE A 96 -17.40 9.27 -7.55
CA ILE A 96 -16.54 8.29 -8.22
C ILE A 96 -17.25 6.94 -8.31
N THR A 97 -17.21 6.32 -9.49
CA THR A 97 -17.92 5.07 -9.78
C THR A 97 -17.01 3.84 -9.85
N LYS A 98 -15.69 4.04 -9.85
CA LYS A 98 -14.71 2.95 -9.85
C LYS A 98 -13.97 2.90 -8.52
N ALA A 99 -13.88 1.71 -7.95
CA ALA A 99 -13.18 1.49 -6.68
C ALA A 99 -11.70 1.90 -6.77
N LYS A 100 -11.02 1.58 -7.88
CA LYS A 100 -9.65 2.02 -8.14
C LYS A 100 -9.50 3.54 -8.10
N GLU A 101 -10.36 4.26 -8.81
CA GLU A 101 -10.31 5.72 -8.88
C GLU A 101 -10.56 6.34 -7.50
N ALA A 102 -11.46 5.77 -6.71
CA ALA A 102 -11.74 6.23 -5.34
C ALA A 102 -10.54 5.98 -4.42
N TRP A 103 -9.95 4.78 -4.48
CA TRP A 103 -8.75 4.43 -3.74
C TRP A 103 -7.57 5.35 -4.09
N ASP A 104 -7.27 5.51 -5.38
CA ASP A 104 -6.18 6.34 -5.88
C ASP A 104 -6.38 7.81 -5.46
N LYS A 105 -7.63 8.30 -5.47
CA LYS A 105 -7.95 9.67 -5.05
C LYS A 105 -7.72 9.89 -3.56
N LEU A 106 -8.10 8.94 -2.73
CA LEU A 106 -7.82 8.98 -1.30
C LEU A 106 -6.31 8.88 -1.04
N ALA A 107 -5.59 8.01 -1.75
CA ALA A 107 -4.13 7.94 -1.64
C ALA A 107 -3.47 9.27 -1.98
N GLU A 108 -3.82 9.88 -3.11
CA GLU A 108 -3.30 11.17 -3.56
C GLU A 108 -3.50 12.27 -2.51
N LEU A 109 -4.68 12.32 -1.89
CA LEU A 109 -5.04 13.42 -0.99
C LEU A 109 -4.73 13.16 0.48
N MET A 110 -4.67 11.90 0.90
CA MET A 110 -4.60 11.50 2.31
C MET A 110 -3.31 10.79 2.71
N ASP A 111 -2.59 10.16 1.78
CA ASP A 111 -1.32 9.54 2.12
C ASP A 111 -0.27 10.64 2.38
N PRO A 112 0.34 10.70 3.58
CA PRO A 112 1.43 11.64 3.83
C PRO A 112 2.62 11.47 2.86
N LEU A 113 2.75 10.28 2.25
CA LEU A 113 3.84 9.93 1.35
C LEU A 113 3.55 10.24 -0.12
N THR A 114 2.28 10.44 -0.54
CA THR A 114 1.96 10.82 -1.93
C THR A 114 2.33 12.27 -2.23
N PHE A 115 2.50 13.12 -1.22
CA PHE A 115 3.10 14.45 -1.40
C PHE A 115 4.59 14.38 -1.81
N ILE A 116 5.30 13.29 -1.49
CA ILE A 116 6.68 13.04 -1.95
C ILE A 116 6.69 12.45 -3.38
N ALA A 117 5.56 11.94 -3.85
CA ALA A 117 5.37 11.32 -5.17
C ALA A 117 4.36 12.07 -6.07
N GLY A 118 4.17 13.38 -5.86
CA GLY A 118 3.47 14.27 -6.80
C GLY A 118 4.34 14.60 -8.03
N PRO A 119 3.76 15.13 -9.13
CA PRO A 119 4.37 15.11 -10.45
C PRO A 119 5.44 16.18 -10.59
N GLU A 120 6.63 15.93 -10.08
CA GLU A 120 7.82 16.65 -10.52
C GLU A 120 8.71 15.68 -11.30
N PRO A 121 8.47 15.49 -12.62
CA PRO A 121 9.33 14.66 -13.46
C PRO A 121 10.78 15.13 -13.40
N LEU A 122 11.04 16.39 -13.03
CA LEU A 122 12.37 16.93 -12.83
C LEU A 122 13.05 16.39 -11.56
N ILE A 123 12.36 16.32 -10.42
CA ILE A 123 12.98 15.79 -9.19
C ILE A 123 13.20 14.28 -9.32
N GLN A 124 12.26 13.53 -9.89
CA GLN A 124 12.44 12.09 -10.09
C GLN A 124 13.53 11.78 -11.12
N ALA A 125 13.56 12.49 -12.25
CA ALA A 125 14.64 12.35 -13.22
C ALA A 125 16.00 12.76 -12.61
N ALA A 126 16.04 13.78 -11.76
CA ALA A 126 17.26 14.19 -11.06
C ALA A 126 17.71 13.13 -10.06
N ILE A 127 16.82 12.57 -9.25
CA ILE A 127 17.13 11.49 -8.31
C ILE A 127 17.64 10.25 -9.06
N GLN A 128 16.96 9.85 -10.14
CA GLN A 128 17.40 8.70 -10.96
C GLN A 128 18.74 8.96 -11.65
N GLY A 129 18.98 10.19 -12.12
CA GLY A 129 20.27 10.61 -12.66
C GLY A 129 21.39 10.50 -11.62
N ILE A 130 21.18 11.06 -10.43
CA ILE A 130 22.13 11.01 -9.31
C ILE A 130 22.41 9.56 -8.90
N LEU A 131 21.39 8.71 -8.80
CA LEU A 131 21.55 7.29 -8.47
C LEU A 131 22.33 6.53 -9.56
N LYS A 132 22.05 6.80 -10.83
CA LYS A 132 22.75 6.19 -11.96
C LYS A 132 24.22 6.59 -12.02
N ASP A 133 24.52 7.86 -11.83
CA ASP A 133 25.90 8.39 -11.83
C ASP A 133 26.69 7.82 -10.65
N SER A 134 26.07 7.74 -9.47
CA SER A 134 26.67 7.11 -8.28
C SER A 134 26.97 5.63 -8.51
N THR A 135 26.07 4.90 -9.18
CA THR A 135 26.25 3.49 -9.51
C THR A 135 27.40 3.29 -10.52
N ALA A 136 27.51 4.17 -11.51
CA ALA A 136 28.62 4.15 -12.47
C ALA A 136 29.97 4.40 -11.80
N ALA A 137 30.03 5.36 -10.87
CA ALA A 137 31.23 5.64 -10.09
C ALA A 137 31.64 4.46 -9.20
N ILE A 138 30.67 3.82 -8.53
CA ILE A 138 30.91 2.62 -7.71
C ILE A 138 31.43 1.48 -8.59
N ASN A 139 30.81 1.21 -9.73
CA ASN A 139 31.24 0.14 -10.63
C ASN A 139 32.65 0.39 -11.19
N HIS A 140 32.99 1.65 -11.50
CA HIS A 140 34.33 2.03 -11.91
C HIS A 140 35.36 1.73 -10.81
N ILE A 141 35.08 2.12 -9.57
CA ILE A 141 35.95 1.83 -8.42
C ILE A 141 36.08 0.31 -8.21
N LEU A 142 34.99 -0.44 -8.28
CA LEU A 142 35.01 -1.90 -8.14
C LEU A 142 35.89 -2.55 -9.24
N THR A 143 35.80 -2.06 -10.47
CA THR A 143 36.61 -2.57 -11.60
C THR A 143 38.09 -2.26 -11.40
N GLU A 144 38.42 -1.06 -10.92
CA GLU A 144 39.80 -0.65 -10.62
C GLU A 144 40.38 -1.48 -9.47
N LEU A 145 39.62 -1.72 -8.40
CA LEU A 145 40.03 -2.58 -7.29
C LEU A 145 40.23 -4.03 -7.72
N GLN A 146 39.39 -4.56 -8.61
CA GLN A 146 39.56 -5.90 -9.17
C GLN A 146 40.83 -6.00 -10.03
N ASN A 147 41.15 -4.98 -10.83
CA ASN A 147 42.37 -4.95 -11.65
C ASN A 147 43.64 -4.82 -10.81
N GLN A 148 43.60 -4.08 -9.68
CA GLN A 148 44.73 -3.97 -8.76
C GLN A 148 44.99 -5.27 -7.99
N SER A 149 43.94 -6.03 -7.67
CA SER A 149 44.06 -7.36 -7.05
C SER A 149 44.68 -8.41 -7.98
N ILE A 150 44.64 -8.22 -9.31
CA ILE A 150 45.26 -9.13 -10.28
C ILE A 150 46.78 -8.87 -10.39
N HIS A 151 47.28 -7.71 -9.95
CA HIS A 151 48.69 -7.34 -10.09
C HIS A 151 49.55 -7.52 -8.83
N THR A 152 48.98 -8.01 -7.73
CA THR A 152 49.71 -8.28 -6.48
C THR A 152 49.42 -9.69 -5.97
N ASP A 153 50.07 -10.68 -6.57
CA ASP A 153 50.76 -11.80 -5.88
C ASP A 153 51.02 -12.94 -6.88
N GLU A 154 52.07 -12.84 -7.70
CA GLU A 154 52.79 -14.05 -8.13
C GLU A 154 53.64 -14.52 -6.94
N GLY A 155 52.96 -15.09 -5.93
CA GLY A 155 53.59 -15.43 -4.67
C GLY A 155 52.73 -16.24 -3.71
N SER A 156 51.96 -17.20 -4.24
CA SER A 156 51.40 -18.35 -3.49
C SER A 156 50.25 -18.04 -2.52
N THR A 157 49.03 -18.47 -2.88
CA THR A 157 48.38 -19.70 -2.39
C THR A 157 46.89 -19.67 -2.75
N THR A 158 46.37 -20.80 -3.23
CA THR A 158 44.96 -21.01 -3.58
C THR A 158 44.02 -20.75 -2.40
N VAL A 159 43.00 -19.91 -2.60
CA VAL A 159 41.75 -20.04 -1.83
C VAL A 159 40.56 -19.93 -2.77
N SER A 160 39.91 -21.08 -2.94
CA SER A 160 38.59 -21.22 -3.54
C SER A 160 37.56 -20.58 -2.61
N ALA A 161 36.75 -19.66 -3.12
CA ALA A 161 35.47 -19.33 -2.49
C ALA A 161 34.46 -18.92 -3.56
N VAL A 162 33.56 -19.86 -3.83
CA VAL A 162 32.28 -19.66 -4.51
C VAL A 162 31.48 -18.63 -3.71
N VAL A 163 30.94 -17.61 -4.38
CA VAL A 163 29.79 -16.87 -3.85
C VAL A 163 28.73 -16.78 -4.94
N THR A 164 27.74 -17.65 -4.78
CA THR A 164 26.40 -17.50 -5.35
C THR A 164 25.62 -16.54 -4.46
N VAL A 165 25.19 -15.40 -5.01
CA VAL A 165 23.81 -14.86 -4.93
C VAL A 165 23.59 -13.98 -6.15
#